data_AF-A0A2G8CXJ0-F1
#
_entry.id   AF-A0A2G8CXJ0-F1
#
_cell.length_a   1.000
_cell.length_b   1.000
_cell.length_c   1.000
_cell.angle_alpha   90.00
_cell.angle_beta   90.00
_cell.angle_gamma   90.00
#
_symmetry.space_group_name_H-M   'P 1'
#
loop_
_entity.id
_entity.type
_entity.pdbx_description
1 polymer ?
#
loop_
_entity_poly.entity_id
_entity_poly.type
_entity_poly.pdbx_seq_one_letter_code
_entity_poly.pdbx_strand_id
1 'polypeptide(L)'
;MTDPLIPELVETEVEVPERNPHLVPWITVGAIAVVAIVVSILLVTFGRAESIAPTADPKPSTSETTSPSPSTTPSETPTPTETPKTDDVPVVTMGPSQRLAIEPWGVQAQLSNKFGSSQYSIDAQQNLVLTSPLIEKLPESCAAMRKQFGITKGTDGKYVVLRPGEKCAEAPELYDEIWGQLAETVKTIKPL
;
A
#
# COMPACT_ATOMS: atom_id res chain seq x y z
N MET A 1 55.90 26.14 39.97
CA MET A 1 55.57 24.73 40.28
C MET A 1 54.17 24.49 39.72
N THR A 2 54.06 24.00 38.48
CA THR A 2 53.71 22.59 38.09
C THR A 2 52.25 22.28 38.49
N ASP A 3 51.28 21.87 37.66
CA ASP A 3 51.20 21.17 36.35
C ASP A 3 49.73 21.27 35.82
N PRO A 4 49.42 21.07 34.51
CA PRO A 4 48.08 21.21 33.91
C PRO A 4 47.34 19.86 33.72
N LEU A 5 46.01 19.80 33.86
CA LEU A 5 45.21 18.61 33.48
C LEU A 5 43.85 18.96 32.84
N ILE A 6 43.76 18.71 31.53
CA ILE A 6 42.60 18.23 30.76
C ILE A 6 42.93 16.74 30.46
N PRO A 7 42.02 15.73 30.31
CA PRO A 7 40.58 15.75 29.99
C PRO A 7 39.72 14.78 30.87
N GLU A 8 38.38 14.84 30.77
CA GLU A 8 37.55 13.62 30.88
C GLU A 8 36.48 13.64 29.78
N LEU A 9 36.60 12.65 28.91
CA LEU A 9 35.67 12.29 27.85
C LEU A 9 34.41 11.69 28.50
N VAL A 10 33.24 12.28 28.24
CA VAL A 10 31.97 11.61 28.55
C VAL A 10 31.71 10.60 27.44
N GLU A 11 32.20 9.38 27.63
CA GLU A 11 31.78 8.20 26.87
C GLU A 11 30.30 7.96 27.14
N THR A 12 29.46 8.19 26.13
CA THR A 12 28.08 7.69 26.13
C THR A 12 28.12 6.27 25.61
N GLU A 13 28.06 5.32 26.54
CA GLU A 13 27.92 3.89 26.29
C GLU A 13 26.65 3.67 25.44
N VAL A 14 26.84 3.35 24.16
CA VAL A 14 25.76 2.93 23.27
C VAL A 14 25.47 1.47 23.61
N GLU A 15 24.41 1.24 24.37
CA GLU A 15 23.85 -0.08 24.59
C GLU A 15 23.44 -0.67 23.23
N VAL A 16 24.16 -1.69 22.77
CA VAL A 16 23.83 -2.46 21.56
C VAL A 16 22.84 -3.56 21.97
N PRO A 17 21.56 -3.51 21.58
CA PRO A 17 20.66 -4.62 21.86
C PRO A 17 21.10 -5.84 21.03
N GLU A 18 21.44 -6.90 21.76
CA GLU A 18 21.78 -8.24 21.29
C GLU A 18 20.71 -8.78 20.32
N ARG A 19 21.11 -9.13 19.10
CA ARG A 19 20.23 -9.77 18.10
C ARG A 19 19.97 -11.22 18.50
N ASN A 20 18.76 -11.51 18.96
CA ASN A 20 18.32 -12.88 19.24
C ASN A 20 17.92 -13.60 17.92
N PRO A 21 18.58 -14.70 17.49
CA PRO A 21 18.37 -15.30 16.16
C PRO A 21 17.26 -16.37 16.08
N HIS A 22 16.40 -16.53 17.09
CA HIS A 22 15.51 -17.69 17.20
C HIS A 22 14.03 -17.47 16.84
N LEU A 23 13.73 -16.51 15.96
CA LEU A 23 12.37 -16.06 15.69
C LEU A 23 11.84 -16.35 14.28
N VAL A 24 12.26 -17.42 13.58
CA VAL A 24 11.59 -17.75 12.30
C VAL A 24 11.51 -19.25 11.93
N PRO A 25 10.67 -20.05 12.60
CA PRO A 25 10.17 -21.30 12.01
C PRO A 25 8.88 -21.11 11.19
N TRP A 26 8.08 -20.06 11.42
CA TRP A 26 6.73 -19.95 10.84
C TRP A 26 6.67 -19.29 9.44
N ILE A 27 7.58 -18.35 9.13
CA ILE A 27 7.62 -17.68 7.81
C ILE A 27 8.08 -18.67 6.72
N THR A 28 8.94 -19.63 7.06
CA THR A 28 9.42 -20.68 6.15
C THR A 28 8.27 -21.55 5.62
N VAL A 29 7.29 -21.85 6.47
CA VAL A 29 6.08 -22.60 6.06
C VAL A 29 5.25 -21.80 5.07
N GLY A 30 5.13 -20.48 5.28
CA GLY A 30 4.47 -19.57 4.35
C GLY A 30 5.16 -19.51 2.97
N ALA A 31 6.49 -19.43 2.96
CA ALA A 31 7.26 -19.39 1.72
C ALA A 31 7.11 -20.67 0.88
N ILE A 32 7.11 -21.85 1.52
CA ILE A 32 6.95 -23.14 0.83
C ILE A 32 5.55 -23.27 0.20
N ALA A 33 4.51 -22.81 0.89
CA ALA A 33 3.15 -22.82 0.35
C ALA A 33 3.00 -21.93 -0.89
N VAL A 34 3.63 -20.75 -0.90
CA VAL A 34 3.60 -19.84 -2.05
C VAL A 34 4.30 -20.45 -3.26
N VAL A 35 5.44 -21.11 -3.07
CA VAL A 35 6.17 -21.77 -4.18
C VAL A 35 5.33 -22.89 -4.82
N ALA A 36 4.63 -23.70 -4.02
CA ALA A 36 3.76 -24.76 -4.54
C ALA A 36 2.62 -24.19 -5.40
N ILE A 37 2.01 -23.08 -4.96
CA ILE A 37 0.92 -22.42 -5.69
C ILE A 37 1.41 -21.90 -7.04
N VAL A 38 2.58 -21.27 -7.10
CA VAL A 38 3.15 -20.76 -8.36
C VAL A 38 3.42 -21.89 -9.36
N VAL A 39 3.97 -23.03 -8.91
CA VAL A 39 4.22 -24.19 -9.77
C VAL A 39 2.92 -24.77 -10.33
N SER A 40 1.87 -24.89 -9.51
CA SER A 40 0.56 -25.36 -9.98
C SER A 40 -0.08 -24.43 -11.01
N ILE A 41 0.06 -23.11 -10.85
CA ILE A 41 -0.47 -22.13 -11.81
C ILE A 41 0.21 -22.29 -13.16
N LEU A 42 1.54 -22.44 -13.19
CA LEU A 42 2.30 -22.60 -14.43
C LEU A 42 1.91 -23.88 -15.18
N LEU A 43 1.70 -25.00 -14.48
CA LEU A 43 1.26 -26.24 -15.13
C LEU A 43 -0.13 -26.11 -15.78
N VAL A 44 -1.03 -25.32 -15.18
CA VAL A 44 -2.38 -25.09 -15.72
C VAL A 44 -2.36 -24.15 -16.92
N THR A 45 -1.49 -23.14 -16.95
CA THR A 45 -1.39 -22.22 -18.10
C THR A 45 -0.68 -22.84 -19.30
N PHE A 46 0.31 -23.71 -19.11
CA PHE A 46 0.98 -24.37 -20.25
C PHE A 46 0.18 -25.56 -20.84
N GLY A 47 -0.80 -26.11 -20.13
CA GLY A 47 -1.63 -27.23 -20.62
C GLY A 47 -2.84 -26.83 -21.48
N ARG A 48 -3.07 -25.54 -21.74
CA ARG A 48 -4.29 -25.02 -22.37
C ARG A 48 -4.01 -24.28 -23.68
N ALA A 49 -3.39 -24.97 -24.64
CA ALA A 49 -3.27 -24.49 -26.01
C ALA A 49 -3.29 -25.65 -27.02
N GLU A 50 -4.49 -26.06 -27.44
CA GLU A 50 -4.84 -26.65 -28.75
C GLU A 50 -6.39 -26.82 -28.74
N SER A 51 -7.24 -26.51 -29.73
CA SER A 51 -7.13 -25.91 -31.06
C SER A 51 -8.56 -25.58 -31.55
N ILE A 52 -8.78 -24.35 -32.04
CA ILE A 52 -9.55 -23.89 -33.23
C ILE A 52 -10.91 -24.58 -33.62
N ALA A 53 -11.97 -23.76 -33.78
CA ALA A 53 -13.32 -24.02 -34.33
C ALA A 53 -13.33 -24.42 -35.84
N PRO A 54 -14.43 -24.85 -36.57
CA PRO A 54 -15.74 -24.15 -36.70
C PRO A 54 -17.03 -24.98 -37.13
N THR A 55 -18.19 -24.32 -37.14
CA THR A 55 -19.42 -24.47 -37.99
C THR A 55 -20.18 -25.82 -38.13
N ALA A 56 -21.47 -25.84 -37.73
CA ALA A 56 -22.66 -26.11 -38.59
C ALA A 56 -23.95 -26.42 -37.75
N ASP A 57 -25.06 -25.76 -38.10
CA ASP A 57 -26.46 -26.19 -37.83
C ASP A 57 -26.94 -26.94 -39.09
N PRO A 58 -27.72 -28.06 -39.02
CA PRO A 58 -29.19 -27.94 -39.09
C PRO A 58 -30.04 -29.06 -38.39
N LYS A 59 -31.19 -28.65 -37.84
CA LYS A 59 -32.53 -29.34 -37.77
C LYS A 59 -32.79 -30.63 -36.92
N PRO A 60 -34.07 -30.92 -36.58
CA PRO A 60 -34.49 -31.60 -35.34
C PRO A 60 -35.00 -33.04 -35.52
N SER A 61 -34.97 -33.85 -34.46
CA SER A 61 -35.80 -35.08 -34.33
C SER A 61 -35.94 -35.57 -32.88
N THR A 62 -37.20 -35.68 -32.46
CA THR A 62 -37.90 -36.76 -31.70
C THR A 62 -37.28 -37.45 -30.46
N SER A 63 -38.13 -37.52 -29.43
CA SER A 63 -38.07 -38.15 -28.09
C SER A 63 -37.60 -39.62 -28.00
N GLU A 64 -37.01 -40.01 -26.85
CA GLU A 64 -37.57 -41.00 -25.90
C GLU A 64 -36.78 -41.14 -24.57
N THR A 65 -37.57 -41.42 -23.53
CA THR A 65 -37.40 -41.70 -22.08
C THR A 65 -36.21 -42.64 -21.70
N THR A 66 -35.47 -42.54 -20.58
CA THR A 66 -35.86 -42.93 -19.20
C THR A 66 -34.70 -42.72 -18.19
N SER A 67 -35.02 -42.38 -16.92
CA SER A 67 -34.44 -42.86 -15.63
C SER A 67 -33.91 -41.76 -14.67
N PRO A 68 -34.10 -41.89 -13.32
CA PRO A 68 -34.31 -40.73 -12.43
C PRO A 68 -33.17 -40.38 -11.45
N SER A 69 -33.25 -39.14 -10.94
CA SER A 69 -32.81 -38.61 -9.62
C SER A 69 -31.30 -38.36 -9.42
N PRO A 70 -30.85 -37.36 -8.60
CA PRO A 70 -31.59 -36.57 -7.61
C PRO A 70 -31.45 -35.03 -7.71
N SER A 71 -32.27 -34.36 -6.88
CA SER A 71 -32.31 -32.91 -6.64
C SER A 71 -30.94 -32.27 -6.41
N THR A 72 -30.71 -31.13 -7.07
CA THR A 72 -29.80 -30.10 -6.57
C THR A 72 -30.58 -28.80 -6.38
N THR A 73 -30.80 -28.49 -5.11
CA THR A 73 -31.00 -27.16 -4.55
C THR A 73 -30.24 -26.10 -5.36
N PRO A 74 -30.82 -24.91 -5.65
CA PRO A 74 -30.03 -23.80 -6.16
C PRO A 74 -29.06 -23.39 -5.05
N SER A 75 -27.79 -23.82 -5.19
CA SER A 75 -26.70 -23.27 -4.39
C SER A 75 -26.53 -21.83 -4.84
N GLU A 76 -26.77 -20.90 -3.92
CA GLU A 76 -26.45 -19.49 -4.09
C GLU A 76 -25.01 -19.38 -4.59
N THR A 77 -24.84 -18.88 -5.80
CA THR A 77 -23.53 -18.48 -6.32
C THR A 77 -22.94 -17.48 -5.34
N PRO A 78 -21.81 -17.75 -4.68
CA PRO A 78 -21.10 -16.71 -3.97
C PRO A 78 -20.63 -15.71 -5.02
N THR A 79 -21.19 -14.51 -5.01
CA THR A 79 -20.64 -13.37 -5.74
C THR A 79 -19.16 -13.31 -5.39
N PRO A 80 -18.23 -13.41 -6.36
CA PRO A 80 -16.81 -13.24 -6.07
C PRO A 80 -16.62 -11.83 -5.51
N THR A 81 -16.17 -11.76 -4.26
CA THR A 81 -15.66 -10.54 -3.65
C THR A 81 -14.55 -10.01 -4.55
N GLU A 82 -14.78 -8.86 -5.20
CA GLU A 82 -13.73 -8.14 -5.91
C GLU A 82 -12.56 -7.93 -4.92
N THR A 83 -11.40 -8.52 -5.23
CA THR A 83 -10.13 -8.01 -4.72
C THR A 83 -10.10 -6.52 -5.00
N PRO A 84 -9.84 -5.63 -4.01
CA PRO A 84 -9.79 -4.19 -4.25
C PRO A 84 -8.84 -3.95 -5.41
N LYS A 85 -9.33 -3.30 -6.47
CA LYS A 85 -8.48 -2.81 -7.56
C LYS A 85 -7.33 -2.08 -6.89
N THR A 86 -6.08 -2.38 -7.26
CA THR A 86 -4.98 -1.46 -7.00
C THR A 86 -5.40 -0.15 -7.64
N ASP A 87 -5.94 0.77 -6.84
CA ASP A 87 -6.22 2.12 -7.30
C ASP A 87 -4.91 2.64 -7.91
N ASP A 88 -4.97 2.99 -9.18
CA ASP A 88 -3.83 3.58 -9.89
C ASP A 88 -3.52 4.93 -9.23
N VAL A 89 -2.25 5.18 -8.88
CA VAL A 89 -1.85 6.43 -8.20
C VAL A 89 -2.10 7.61 -9.14
N PRO A 90 -2.90 8.61 -8.75
CA PRO A 90 -3.19 9.77 -9.57
C PRO A 90 -1.91 10.47 -9.98
N VAL A 91 -1.71 10.60 -11.29
CA VAL A 91 -0.56 11.31 -11.83
C VAL A 91 -0.81 12.80 -11.69
N VAL A 92 -0.14 13.43 -10.72
CA VAL A 92 -0.24 14.85 -10.46
C VAL A 92 1.14 15.48 -10.57
N THR A 93 1.23 16.63 -11.25
CA THR A 93 2.49 17.39 -11.30
C THR A 93 2.67 18.18 -10.01
N MET A 94 3.79 17.99 -9.32
CA MET A 94 4.04 18.58 -7.99
C MET A 94 4.05 20.13 -7.99
N GLY A 95 4.39 20.75 -9.13
CA GLY A 95 4.41 22.20 -9.28
C GLY A 95 5.41 22.88 -8.33
N PRO A 96 5.21 24.16 -7.97
CA PRO A 96 6.05 24.81 -6.97
C PRO A 96 5.92 24.09 -5.62
N SER A 97 7.05 23.79 -5.00
CA SER A 97 7.12 23.02 -3.75
C SER A 97 8.06 23.68 -2.75
N GLN A 98 7.89 23.31 -1.48
CA GLN A 98 8.68 23.72 -0.35
C GLN A 98 9.42 22.52 0.24
N ARG A 99 10.60 22.77 0.80
CA ARG A 99 11.37 21.71 1.46
C ARG A 99 10.71 21.38 2.79
N LEU A 100 10.41 20.09 2.98
CA LEU A 100 9.93 19.54 4.24
C LEU A 100 11.04 18.69 4.86
N ALA A 101 11.66 19.16 5.93
CA ALA A 101 12.61 18.38 6.71
C ALA A 101 11.86 17.49 7.71
N ILE A 102 12.13 16.19 7.66
CA ILE A 102 11.58 15.18 8.56
C ILE A 102 12.74 14.68 9.44
N GLU A 103 13.09 15.48 10.44
CA GLU A 103 14.24 15.26 11.31
C GLU A 103 14.23 13.90 12.01
N PRO A 104 13.10 13.39 12.55
CA PRO A 104 13.07 12.09 13.21
C PRO A 104 13.40 10.91 12.30
N TRP A 105 13.34 11.12 10.98
CA TRP A 105 13.70 10.12 9.98
C TRP A 105 15.04 10.42 9.29
N GLY A 106 15.68 11.56 9.57
CA GLY A 106 16.93 11.95 8.91
C GLY A 106 16.77 12.20 7.41
N VAL A 107 15.57 12.61 6.96
CA VAL A 107 15.28 12.82 5.53
C VAL A 107 14.61 14.16 5.27
N GLN A 108 14.72 14.62 4.03
CA GLN A 108 14.03 15.79 3.50
C GLN A 108 13.23 15.40 2.26
N ALA A 109 12.06 16.01 2.09
CA ALA A 109 11.17 15.83 0.95
C ALA A 109 10.80 17.18 0.33
N GLN A 110 10.21 17.16 -0.87
CA GLN A 110 9.52 18.32 -1.42
C GLN A 110 8.02 18.17 -1.27
N LEU A 111 7.39 19.10 -0.57
CA LEU A 111 5.94 19.15 -0.38
C LEU A 111 5.37 20.25 -1.29
N SER A 112 4.32 19.95 -2.05
CA SER A 112 3.70 20.95 -2.93
C SER A 112 3.19 22.16 -2.15
N ASN A 113 3.37 23.37 -2.70
CA ASN A 113 2.83 24.61 -2.12
C ASN A 113 1.30 24.62 -2.10
N LYS A 114 0.65 23.70 -2.83
CA LYS A 114 -0.79 23.46 -2.77
C LYS A 114 -1.28 23.09 -1.37
N PHE A 115 -0.44 22.41 -0.58
CA PHE A 115 -0.73 22.10 0.81
C PHE A 115 -0.69 23.34 1.72
N GLY A 116 -0.19 24.50 1.26
CA GLY A 116 -0.13 25.73 2.04
C GLY A 116 0.67 25.58 3.34
N SER A 117 0.20 26.27 4.38
CA SER A 117 0.74 26.20 5.76
C SER A 117 0.49 24.83 6.38
N SER A 118 1.34 23.88 6.01
CA SER A 118 1.23 22.47 6.38
C SER A 118 2.08 22.15 7.59
N GLN A 119 1.51 21.38 8.51
CA GLN A 119 2.17 20.86 9.71
C GLN A 119 2.16 19.35 9.64
N TYR A 120 3.10 18.69 10.31
CA TYR A 120 3.10 17.24 10.43
C TYR A 120 3.29 16.79 11.87
N SER A 121 2.77 15.60 12.16
CA SER A 121 3.02 14.87 13.41
C SER A 121 3.47 13.47 13.06
N ILE A 122 4.33 12.86 13.87
CA ILE A 122 4.80 11.49 13.66
C ILE A 122 4.32 10.62 14.80
N ASP A 123 3.55 9.58 14.48
CA ASP A 123 3.09 8.56 15.42
C ASP A 123 4.12 7.42 15.49
N ALA A 124 4.59 7.14 16.72
CA ALA A 124 5.52 6.04 17.04
C ALA A 124 6.72 5.90 16.09
N GLN A 125 7.24 7.02 15.57
CA GLN A 125 8.30 7.08 14.54
C GLN A 125 8.02 6.37 13.21
N GLN A 126 6.79 5.90 12.96
CA GLN A 126 6.45 5.13 11.77
C GLN A 126 5.57 5.89 10.77
N ASN A 127 4.56 6.60 11.27
CA ASN A 127 3.55 7.25 10.43
C ASN A 127 3.61 8.76 10.60
N LEU A 128 3.98 9.48 9.54
CA LEU A 128 3.84 10.92 9.46
C LEU A 128 2.42 11.23 8.99
N VAL A 129 1.67 11.97 9.81
CA VAL A 129 0.34 12.49 9.47
C VAL A 129 0.48 13.96 9.13
N LEU A 130 0.01 14.35 7.95
CA LEU A 130 0.06 15.72 7.46
C LEU A 130 -1.25 16.44 7.78
N THR A 131 -1.17 17.60 8.42
CA THR A 131 -2.28 18.53 8.60
C THR A 131 -2.07 19.72 7.69
N SER A 132 -3.04 20.01 6.82
CA SER A 132 -2.88 21.09 5.86
C SER A 132 -4.23 21.70 5.44
N PRO A 133 -4.26 22.99 5.07
CA PRO A 133 -5.44 23.63 4.49
C PRO A 133 -6.03 22.89 3.28
N LEU A 134 -5.22 22.21 2.47
CA LEU A 134 -5.72 21.43 1.34
C LEU A 134 -6.54 20.21 1.79
N ILE A 135 -6.05 19.52 2.82
CA ILE A 135 -6.74 18.37 3.42
C ILE A 135 -8.02 18.84 4.14
N GLU A 136 -7.99 20.01 4.79
CA GLU A 136 -9.17 20.60 5.44
C GLU A 136 -10.27 21.05 4.46
N LYS A 137 -9.97 21.16 3.15
CA LYS A 137 -11.00 21.39 2.13
C LYS A 137 -11.88 20.17 1.85
N LEU A 138 -11.47 18.98 2.32
CA LEU A 138 -12.32 17.79 2.21
C LEU A 138 -13.64 18.06 2.96
N PRO A 139 -14.80 17.65 2.42
CA PRO A 139 -16.09 17.89 3.06
C PRO A 139 -16.18 17.18 4.42
N GLU A 140 -17.12 17.61 5.27
CA GLU A 140 -17.33 17.04 6.60
C GLU A 140 -17.65 15.53 6.56
N SER A 141 -18.30 15.07 5.48
CA SER A 141 -18.52 13.65 5.19
C SER A 141 -17.24 12.82 5.18
N CYS A 142 -16.10 13.46 4.91
CA CYS A 142 -14.76 12.86 4.85
C CYS A 142 -13.82 13.44 5.92
N ALA A 143 -14.34 14.10 6.97
CA ALA A 143 -13.53 14.70 8.03
C ALA A 143 -12.64 13.67 8.75
N ALA A 144 -13.13 12.44 8.94
CA ALA A 144 -12.36 11.34 9.54
C ALA A 144 -11.10 11.01 8.72
N MET A 145 -11.17 11.15 7.40
CA MET A 145 -10.07 10.87 6.48
C MET A 145 -8.95 11.92 6.57
N ARG A 146 -9.26 13.14 7.00
CA ARG A 146 -8.28 14.25 7.08
C ARG A 146 -7.06 13.89 7.95
N LYS A 147 -7.24 13.04 8.96
CA LYS A 147 -6.17 12.57 9.86
C LYS A 147 -5.42 11.33 9.37
N GLN A 148 -5.77 10.82 8.21
CA GLN A 148 -5.21 9.58 7.65
C GLN A 148 -4.34 9.85 6.42
N PHE A 149 -4.10 11.12 6.07
CA PHE A 149 -3.20 11.50 4.98
C PHE A 149 -1.80 11.78 5.49
N GLY A 150 -0.80 11.22 4.81
CA GLY A 150 0.60 11.48 5.10
C GLY A 150 1.53 10.46 4.48
N ILE A 151 2.56 10.05 5.23
CA ILE A 151 3.63 9.18 4.75
C ILE A 151 3.93 8.13 5.81
N THR A 152 4.05 6.86 5.43
CA THR A 152 4.50 5.77 6.29
C THR A 152 5.91 5.36 5.91
N LYS A 153 6.77 5.20 6.93
CA LYS A 153 8.10 4.62 6.79
C LYS A 153 7.98 3.09 6.81
N GLY A 154 8.29 2.45 5.68
CA GLY A 154 8.38 1.01 5.55
C GLY A 154 9.65 0.45 6.20
N THR A 155 9.61 -0.84 6.53
CA THR A 155 10.73 -1.56 7.16
C THR A 155 11.97 -1.66 6.27
N ASP A 156 11.80 -1.55 4.95
CA ASP A 156 12.89 -1.60 3.96
C ASP A 156 13.58 -0.25 3.74
N GLY A 157 13.28 0.76 4.58
CA GLY A 157 13.73 2.14 4.37
C GLY A 157 13.01 2.86 3.22
N LYS A 158 11.97 2.24 2.65
CA LYS A 158 11.08 2.86 1.65
C LYS A 158 10.00 3.68 2.33
N TYR A 159 9.50 4.68 1.62
CA TYR A 159 8.40 5.52 2.06
C TYR A 159 7.17 5.25 1.21
N VAL A 160 6.00 5.20 1.83
CA VAL A 160 4.72 4.94 1.16
C VAL A 160 3.73 6.01 1.60
N VAL A 161 2.80 6.39 0.73
CA VAL A 161 1.75 7.34 1.10
C VAL A 161 0.79 6.68 2.09
N LEU A 162 0.60 7.31 3.25
CA LEU A 162 -0.48 6.99 4.17
C LEU A 162 -1.75 7.68 3.67
N ARG A 163 -2.82 6.91 3.47
CA ARG A 163 -4.12 7.41 3.01
C ARG A 163 -5.26 6.51 3.51
N PRO A 164 -6.50 7.02 3.59
CA PRO A 164 -7.68 6.18 3.77
C PRO A 164 -7.83 5.19 2.61
N GLY A 165 -8.23 3.96 2.90
CA GLY A 165 -8.45 2.92 1.87
C GLY A 165 -9.63 3.20 0.95
N GLU A 166 -10.57 4.04 1.38
CA GLU A 166 -11.74 4.45 0.59
C GLU A 166 -11.60 5.90 0.13
N LYS A 167 -12.04 6.19 -1.10
CA LYS A 167 -12.10 7.57 -1.63
C LYS A 167 -13.26 8.34 -1.00
N CYS A 168 -13.09 9.65 -0.87
CA CYS A 168 -14.17 10.55 -0.49
C CYS A 168 -15.19 10.65 -1.63
N ALA A 169 -16.42 10.12 -1.46
CA ALA A 169 -17.44 10.11 -2.51
C ALA A 169 -17.92 11.51 -2.93
N GLU A 170 -17.94 12.47 -2.01
CA GLU A 170 -18.35 13.86 -2.30
C GLU A 170 -17.23 14.69 -2.96
N ALA A 171 -15.97 14.31 -2.79
CA ALA A 171 -14.84 15.04 -3.35
C ALA A 171 -13.73 14.07 -3.82
N PRO A 172 -14.03 13.21 -4.82
CA PRO A 172 -13.06 12.21 -5.29
C PRO A 172 -11.86 12.87 -5.97
N GLU A 173 -12.08 13.99 -6.69
CA GLU A 173 -10.99 14.74 -7.33
C GLU A 173 -10.03 15.36 -6.32
N LEU A 174 -10.55 15.87 -5.19
CA LEU A 174 -9.70 16.44 -4.14
C LEU A 174 -8.91 15.35 -3.42
N TYR A 175 -9.53 14.18 -3.17
CA TYR A 175 -8.83 13.01 -2.66
C TYR A 175 -7.69 12.60 -3.60
N ASP A 176 -7.95 12.52 -4.91
CA ASP A 176 -6.96 12.12 -5.91
C ASP A 176 -5.84 13.16 -6.05
N GLU A 177 -6.16 14.46 -5.97
CA GLU A 177 -5.15 15.54 -5.93
C GLU A 177 -4.24 15.41 -4.70
N ILE A 178 -4.82 15.26 -3.50
CA ILE A 178 -4.05 15.10 -2.26
C ILE A 178 -3.15 13.87 -2.35
N TRP A 179 -3.69 12.75 -2.81
CA TRP A 179 -2.95 11.49 -2.92
C TRP A 179 -1.83 11.59 -3.95
N GLY A 180 -2.10 12.11 -5.16
CA GLY A 180 -1.08 12.27 -6.18
C GLY A 180 0.04 13.21 -5.75
N GLN A 181 -0.28 14.30 -5.07
CA GLN A 181 0.73 15.22 -4.51
C GLN A 181 1.60 14.54 -3.44
N LEU A 182 1.01 13.78 -2.52
CA LEU A 182 1.77 13.01 -1.53
C LEU A 182 2.64 11.94 -2.18
N ALA A 183 2.16 11.31 -3.25
CA ALA A 183 2.93 10.31 -3.98
C ALA A 183 4.16 10.92 -4.67
N GLU A 184 4.04 12.11 -5.24
CA GLU A 184 5.19 12.85 -5.76
C GLU A 184 6.16 13.28 -4.64
N THR A 185 5.63 13.74 -3.50
CA THR A 185 6.47 14.05 -2.33
C THR A 185 7.31 12.85 -1.92
N VAL A 186 6.72 11.66 -1.82
CA VAL A 186 7.41 10.41 -1.48
C VAL A 186 8.56 10.10 -2.45
N LYS A 187 8.40 10.35 -3.75
CA LYS A 187 9.46 10.15 -4.76
C LYS A 187 10.66 11.09 -4.58
N THR A 188 10.45 12.23 -3.93
CA THR A 188 11.51 13.24 -3.72
C THR A 188 12.24 13.11 -2.39
N ILE A 189 11.84 12.15 -1.55
CA ILE A 189 12.49 11.92 -0.26
C ILE A 189 13.96 11.55 -0.47
N LYS A 190 14.85 12.28 0.20
CA LYS A 190 16.30 12.09 0.20
C LYS A 190 16.85 12.24 1.62
N PRO A 191 18.01 11.65 1.94
CA PRO A 191 18.71 11.94 3.20
C PRO A 191 18.93 13.45 3.41
N LEU A 192 18.85 13.90 4.67
CA LEU A 192 19.15 15.29 5.09
C LEU A 192 20.62 15.64 4.88
#